data_AF-A0A0M2Q1J3-F1
#
_entry.id   AF-A0A0M2Q1J3-F1
#
_cell.length_a   1.000
_cell.length_b   1.000
_cell.length_c   1.000
_cell.angle_alpha   90.00
_cell.angle_beta   90.00
_cell.angle_gamma   90.00
#
_symmetry.space_group_name_H-M   'P 1'
#
loop_
_entity.id
_entity.type
_entity.pdbx_description
1 polymer ?
#
loop_
_entity_poly.entity_id
_entity_poly.type
_entity_poly.pdbx_seq_one_letter_code
_entity_poly.pdbx_strand_id
1 'polypeptide(L)'
;MHARLSQGEGQDFHDWSPEHECFLCLIWALENLGVMVNPRKLAKLSEIIIQCMTDSSRYFHSPPHIFNVAEGGDPLEVLAALYHDVVYVQVDDGINVNVSGCVSPFVKEVRNRLQVRDSDDVPCDRAFQLVSQIFDIQPGQHLALEQNEFLSAIVAVKQMEGLLSWQELAAMAACIEATIPFRPPSPLGFKPSEQLHYRLQELNRNFNLHWDEPDIVEAVRRAVRVANRDVENFAEPDASSFLNNTWKLLPETNPFLRGSSTYTVSQYRHALEKMTSFMNFLEPILVFRQFQGEPPTALYQQMLQQAGKNITVARLYLSVKLVAIAILESLSLRLGSDVPLTSLVGQCTPDSVDLSAWQARLPKIEPQYDPQTAIEAETLQLLAVGRTQTSEFDIRNSPLATFLVLCLGFEKVSKLMDKAKSFFQGKITADQFLNQCDERILKEVTMAILKEFESRTSALMELQRDSPTS
;
A
#
# COMPACT_ATOMS: atom_id res chain seq x y z
N MET A 1 -12.38 11.11 14.55
CA MET A 1 -12.83 12.46 14.96
C MET A 1 -14.24 12.53 15.57
N HIS A 2 -15.26 11.77 15.10
CA HIS A 2 -16.62 11.83 15.69
C HIS A 2 -16.75 11.28 17.13
N ALA A 3 -15.99 10.25 17.50
CA ALA A 3 -15.83 9.84 18.91
C ALA A 3 -15.05 10.86 19.77
N ARG A 4 -14.24 11.70 19.13
CA ARG A 4 -13.49 12.81 19.78
C ARG A 4 -14.40 14.02 20.04
N LEU A 5 -15.55 14.10 19.37
CA LEU A 5 -16.52 15.20 19.48
C LEU A 5 -17.69 14.88 20.42
N SER A 6 -17.99 13.61 20.69
CA SER A 6 -19.09 13.21 21.58
C SER A 6 -18.72 13.25 23.07
N GLN A 7 -17.43 13.28 23.42
CA GLN A 7 -16.93 13.51 24.78
C GLN A 7 -16.21 14.86 24.80
N GLY A 8 -16.77 15.84 25.50
CA GLY A 8 -16.41 17.26 25.39
C GLY A 8 -14.91 17.59 25.40
N GLU A 9 -14.58 18.65 24.66
CA GLU A 9 -13.24 19.24 24.48
C GLU A 9 -12.49 19.41 25.82
N GLY A 10 -11.31 18.78 25.94
CA GLY A 10 -10.43 19.02 27.10
C GLY A 10 -9.30 18.01 27.36
N GLN A 11 -9.15 16.92 26.61
CA GLN A 11 -8.02 16.00 26.77
C GLN A 11 -7.16 15.96 25.51
N ASP A 12 -5.83 16.07 25.69
CA ASP A 12 -4.85 15.92 24.62
C ASP A 12 -5.03 14.55 23.96
N PHE A 13 -5.58 14.56 22.74
CA PHE A 13 -5.97 13.37 21.97
C PHE A 13 -4.78 12.54 21.45
N HIS A 14 -3.55 12.84 21.87
CA HIS A 14 -2.32 12.20 21.39
C HIS A 14 -1.95 10.89 22.13
N ASP A 15 -2.68 10.50 23.18
CA ASP A 15 -2.30 9.39 24.08
C ASP A 15 -3.24 8.17 24.07
N TRP A 16 -4.21 8.08 23.17
CA TRP A 16 -5.08 6.90 23.10
C TRP A 16 -4.38 5.72 22.45
N SER A 17 -4.49 4.55 23.08
CA SER A 17 -4.07 3.30 22.42
C SER A 17 -5.00 3.00 21.24
N PRO A 18 -4.52 2.33 20.18
CA PRO A 18 -5.36 1.94 19.05
C PRO A 18 -6.59 1.13 19.48
N GLU A 19 -6.47 0.29 20.50
CA GLU A 19 -7.60 -0.47 21.05
C GLU A 19 -8.69 0.44 21.62
N HIS A 20 -8.29 1.53 22.29
CA HIS A 20 -9.24 2.49 22.85
C HIS A 20 -9.96 3.28 21.74
N GLU A 21 -9.24 3.74 20.72
CA GLU A 21 -9.85 4.43 19.59
C GLU A 21 -10.82 3.51 18.82
N CYS A 22 -10.42 2.26 18.56
CA CYS A 22 -11.28 1.26 17.93
C CYS A 22 -12.54 0.98 18.76
N PHE A 23 -12.39 0.83 20.08
CA PHE A 23 -13.50 0.65 21.01
C PHE A 23 -14.52 1.79 20.94
N LEU A 24 -14.04 3.04 20.88
CA LEU A 24 -14.91 4.21 20.78
C LEU A 24 -15.61 4.29 19.42
N CYS A 25 -14.93 3.94 18.33
CA CYS A 25 -15.57 3.82 17.01
C CYS A 25 -16.67 2.76 16.99
N LEU A 26 -16.44 1.59 17.60
CA LEU A 26 -17.44 0.53 17.71
C LEU A 26 -18.66 0.96 18.55
N ILE A 27 -18.45 1.60 19.70
CA ILE A 27 -19.54 2.16 20.53
C ILE A 27 -20.35 3.13 19.69
N TRP A 28 -19.69 4.12 19.10
CA TRP A 28 -20.35 5.18 18.36
C TRP A 28 -21.20 4.59 17.22
N ALA A 29 -20.64 3.69 16.42
CA ALA A 29 -21.35 3.11 15.30
C ALA A 29 -22.57 2.28 15.76
N LEU A 30 -22.40 1.40 16.75
CA LEU A 30 -23.47 0.53 17.22
C LEU A 30 -24.59 1.31 17.93
N GLU A 31 -24.26 2.32 18.74
CA GLU A 31 -25.27 3.17 19.38
C GLU A 31 -26.08 3.97 18.35
N ASN A 32 -25.44 4.46 17.28
CA ASN A 32 -26.14 5.18 16.21
C ASN A 32 -27.00 4.24 15.32
N LEU A 33 -26.74 2.94 15.35
CA LEU A 33 -27.62 1.90 14.79
C LEU A 33 -28.71 1.44 15.77
N GLY A 34 -28.77 2.02 16.97
CA GLY A 34 -29.73 1.64 18.02
C GLY A 34 -29.40 0.32 18.71
N VAL A 35 -28.17 -0.16 18.59
CA VAL A 35 -27.70 -1.45 19.14
C VAL A 35 -26.98 -1.22 20.46
N MET A 36 -27.57 -1.72 21.55
CA MET A 36 -26.95 -1.71 22.87
C MET A 36 -26.11 -2.98 23.08
N VAL A 37 -24.80 -2.83 23.18
CA VAL A 37 -23.87 -3.96 23.38
C VAL A 37 -23.17 -3.85 24.72
N ASN A 38 -22.98 -5.01 25.38
CA ASN A 38 -22.20 -5.07 26.61
C ASN A 38 -20.77 -4.52 26.36
N PRO A 39 -20.30 -3.53 27.15
CA PRO A 39 -18.95 -2.96 26.98
C PRO A 39 -17.83 -4.00 26.98
N ARG A 40 -17.97 -5.11 27.70
CA ARG A 40 -16.98 -6.21 27.68
C ARG A 40 -16.92 -6.92 26.32
N LYS A 41 -18.06 -7.07 25.63
CA LYS A 41 -18.10 -7.64 24.27
C LYS A 41 -17.42 -6.67 23.30
N LEU A 42 -17.70 -5.37 23.40
CA LEU A 42 -17.07 -4.35 22.56
C LEU A 42 -15.55 -4.28 22.77
N ALA A 43 -15.09 -4.32 24.02
CA ALA A 43 -13.66 -4.33 24.33
C ALA A 43 -12.94 -5.54 23.72
N LYS A 44 -13.59 -6.71 23.73
CA LYS A 44 -13.07 -7.92 23.08
C LYS A 44 -13.04 -7.78 21.56
N LEU A 45 -14.06 -7.18 20.95
CA LEU A 45 -14.08 -6.94 19.50
C LEU A 45 -12.97 -5.97 19.08
N SER A 46 -12.81 -4.85 19.80
CA SER A 46 -11.74 -3.89 19.53
C SER A 46 -10.35 -4.50 19.68
N GLU A 47 -10.14 -5.30 20.74
CA GLU A 47 -8.88 -6.02 20.94
C GLU A 47 -8.58 -6.96 19.76
N ILE A 48 -9.56 -7.75 19.30
CA ILE A 48 -9.38 -8.68 18.18
C ILE A 48 -9.06 -7.93 16.88
N ILE A 49 -9.79 -6.84 16.58
CA ILE A 49 -9.54 -6.03 15.38
C ILE A 49 -8.11 -5.51 15.39
N ILE A 50 -7.69 -4.86 16.48
CA ILE A 50 -6.35 -4.28 16.57
C ILE A 50 -5.25 -5.34 16.55
N GLN A 51 -5.45 -6.48 17.22
CA GLN A 51 -4.50 -7.60 17.16
C GLN A 51 -4.30 -8.14 15.75
N CYS A 52 -5.34 -8.11 14.90
CA CYS A 52 -5.22 -8.53 13.50
C CYS A 52 -4.45 -7.52 12.64
N MET A 53 -4.32 -6.27 13.10
CA MET A 53 -3.76 -5.15 12.33
C MET A 53 -2.35 -4.72 12.78
N THR A 54 -1.86 -5.25 13.91
CA THR A 54 -0.62 -4.77 14.58
C THR A 54 0.60 -5.67 14.30
N ASP A 55 0.55 -6.51 13.25
CA ASP A 55 1.72 -7.29 12.86
C ASP A 55 2.85 -6.39 12.36
N SER A 56 4.11 -6.73 12.69
CA SER A 56 5.30 -5.98 12.28
C SER A 56 5.49 -5.84 10.76
N SER A 57 4.82 -6.68 9.98
CA SER A 57 4.82 -6.66 8.52
C SER A 57 3.84 -5.66 7.91
N ARG A 58 2.88 -5.14 8.67
CA ARG A 58 1.86 -4.17 8.23
C ARG A 58 2.35 -2.74 8.40
N TYR A 59 2.79 -2.13 7.30
CA TYR A 59 3.30 -0.76 7.29
C TYR A 59 2.26 0.25 6.77
N PHE A 60 1.43 -0.17 5.81
CA PHE A 60 0.31 0.60 5.29
C PHE A 60 -1.00 0.14 5.94
N HIS A 61 -1.38 -1.13 5.78
CA HIS A 61 -2.66 -1.68 6.27
C HIS A 61 -2.61 -1.94 7.79
N SER A 62 -2.67 -0.86 8.56
CA SER A 62 -2.40 -0.74 10.00
C SER A 62 -3.55 -0.05 10.76
N PRO A 63 -3.57 0.03 12.11
CA PRO A 63 -4.64 0.71 12.83
C PRO A 63 -4.88 2.17 12.40
N PRO A 64 -3.85 3.01 12.18
CA PRO A 64 -4.07 4.36 11.65
C PRO A 64 -4.81 4.38 10.30
N HIS A 65 -4.56 3.40 9.42
CA HIS A 65 -5.25 3.29 8.13
C HIS A 65 -6.75 3.11 8.33
N ILE A 66 -7.18 2.08 9.09
CA ILE A 66 -8.62 1.82 9.29
C ILE A 66 -9.35 2.98 9.98
N PHE A 67 -8.67 3.77 10.81
CA PHE A 67 -9.25 4.96 11.44
C PHE A 67 -9.42 6.13 10.47
N ASN A 68 -8.47 6.33 9.56
CA ASN A 68 -8.61 7.30 8.48
C ASN A 68 -9.77 6.90 7.56
N VAL A 69 -9.86 5.62 7.16
CA VAL A 69 -10.98 5.13 6.34
C VAL A 69 -12.31 5.23 7.09
N ALA A 70 -12.34 5.13 8.42
CA ALA A 70 -13.55 5.33 9.22
C ALA A 70 -13.95 6.82 9.35
N GLU A 71 -13.07 7.76 9.06
CA GLU A 71 -13.33 9.18 9.31
C GLU A 71 -14.45 9.74 8.43
N GLY A 72 -15.40 10.44 9.06
CA GLY A 72 -16.55 11.07 8.37
C GLY A 72 -17.60 10.11 7.82
N GLY A 73 -17.45 8.79 8.04
CA GLY A 73 -18.39 7.77 7.59
C GLY A 73 -19.64 7.68 8.45
N ASP A 74 -20.72 7.14 7.88
CA ASP A 74 -21.88 6.73 8.66
C ASP A 74 -21.58 5.46 9.50
N PRO A 75 -22.50 5.04 10.39
CA PRO A 75 -22.24 3.90 11.26
C PRO A 75 -21.83 2.60 10.55
N LEU A 76 -22.46 2.26 9.43
CA LEU A 76 -22.13 1.03 8.69
C LEU A 76 -20.82 1.16 7.94
N GLU A 77 -20.55 2.36 7.42
CA GLU A 77 -19.28 2.67 6.80
C GLU A 77 -18.11 2.59 7.80
N VAL A 78 -18.31 3.07 9.03
CA VAL A 78 -17.32 2.95 10.12
C VAL A 78 -17.08 1.49 10.47
N LEU A 79 -18.13 0.68 10.64
CA LEU A 79 -17.96 -0.75 10.91
C LEU A 79 -17.23 -1.46 9.77
N ALA A 80 -17.57 -1.17 8.51
CA ALA A 80 -16.87 -1.74 7.37
C ALA A 80 -15.37 -1.34 7.35
N ALA A 81 -15.08 -0.06 7.58
CA ALA A 81 -13.71 0.46 7.63
C ALA A 81 -12.86 -0.23 8.71
N LEU A 82 -13.41 -0.46 9.90
CA LEU A 82 -12.69 -1.15 10.98
C LEU A 82 -12.35 -2.62 10.64
N TYR A 83 -13.12 -3.26 9.76
CA TYR A 83 -12.99 -4.68 9.46
C TYR A 83 -12.32 -5.01 8.13
N HIS A 84 -12.27 -4.10 7.15
CA HIS A 84 -11.94 -4.47 5.77
C HIS A 84 -10.57 -5.17 5.59
N ASP A 85 -9.61 -4.90 6.47
CA ASP A 85 -8.24 -5.43 6.43
C ASP A 85 -7.88 -6.43 7.55
N VAL A 86 -8.84 -6.91 8.35
CA VAL A 86 -8.55 -7.77 9.51
C VAL A 86 -7.99 -9.15 9.12
N VAL A 87 -8.04 -9.54 7.86
CA VAL A 87 -7.34 -10.72 7.34
C VAL A 87 -6.45 -10.29 6.19
N TYR A 88 -5.12 -10.43 6.31
CA TYR A 88 -4.18 -10.13 5.22
C TYR A 88 -3.12 -11.22 5.08
N VAL A 89 -3.52 -12.35 4.50
CA VAL A 89 -2.75 -13.61 4.53
C VAL A 89 -1.36 -13.49 3.91
N GLN A 90 -1.21 -12.68 2.85
CA GLN A 90 0.08 -12.49 2.17
C GLN A 90 1.12 -11.73 3.00
N VAL A 91 0.65 -10.84 3.87
CA VAL A 91 1.50 -9.96 4.66
C VAL A 91 1.77 -10.59 6.01
N ASP A 92 0.72 -11.14 6.63
CA ASP A 92 0.71 -11.74 7.98
C ASP A 92 1.28 -13.17 8.03
N ASP A 93 1.65 -13.76 6.88
CA ASP A 93 2.08 -15.16 6.75
C ASP A 93 1.06 -16.18 7.34
N GLY A 94 -0.22 -15.82 7.38
CA GLY A 94 -1.28 -16.65 7.94
C GLY A 94 -2.57 -15.90 8.28
N ILE A 95 -3.49 -16.59 8.97
CA ILE A 95 -4.72 -16.00 9.51
C ILE A 95 -4.58 -15.99 11.04
N ASN A 96 -4.85 -14.84 11.66
CA ASN A 96 -4.79 -14.71 13.12
C ASN A 96 -5.73 -15.73 13.81
N VAL A 97 -5.22 -16.43 14.82
CA VAL A 97 -5.93 -17.51 15.53
C VAL A 97 -7.29 -17.05 16.08
N ASN A 98 -7.40 -15.80 16.53
CA ASN A 98 -8.62 -15.24 17.13
C ASN A 98 -9.76 -15.05 16.12
N VAL A 99 -9.46 -14.96 14.82
CA VAL A 99 -10.46 -14.87 13.75
C VAL A 99 -10.54 -16.13 12.88
N SER A 100 -9.57 -17.04 13.02
CA SER A 100 -9.49 -18.30 12.27
C SER A 100 -10.76 -19.16 12.37
N GLY A 101 -11.45 -19.14 13.52
CA GLY A 101 -12.72 -19.86 13.70
C GLY A 101 -13.86 -19.34 12.84
N CYS A 102 -13.80 -18.08 12.39
CA CYS A 102 -14.77 -17.51 11.46
C CYS A 102 -14.52 -17.96 10.01
N VAL A 103 -13.26 -18.28 9.66
CA VAL A 103 -12.82 -18.46 8.28
C VAL A 103 -12.55 -19.92 7.92
N SER A 104 -11.84 -20.65 8.78
CA SER A 104 -11.42 -22.05 8.56
C SER A 104 -12.56 -23.05 8.25
N PRO A 105 -13.82 -22.85 8.69
CA PRO A 105 -14.92 -23.72 8.25
C PRO A 105 -15.19 -23.64 6.75
N PHE A 106 -14.83 -22.53 6.08
CA PHE A 106 -15.23 -22.25 4.70
C PHE A 106 -14.09 -22.34 3.68
N VAL A 107 -12.84 -22.24 4.13
CA VAL A 107 -11.66 -22.28 3.25
C VAL A 107 -10.71 -23.42 3.62
N LYS A 108 -9.96 -23.89 2.63
CA LYS A 108 -8.87 -24.86 2.76
C LYS A 108 -7.65 -24.38 1.97
N GLU A 109 -6.47 -24.82 2.38
CA GLU A 109 -5.25 -24.60 1.60
C GLU A 109 -5.04 -25.76 0.62
N VAL A 110 -4.88 -25.44 -0.66
CA VAL A 110 -4.59 -26.40 -1.72
C VAL A 110 -3.42 -25.85 -2.55
N ARG A 111 -2.28 -26.55 -2.50
CA ARG A 111 -1.05 -26.17 -3.22
C ARG A 111 -0.61 -24.72 -2.91
N ASN A 112 -0.55 -24.37 -1.63
CA ASN A 112 -0.14 -23.05 -1.14
C ASN A 112 -1.05 -21.90 -1.61
N ARG A 113 -2.31 -22.19 -1.89
CA ARG A 113 -3.35 -21.21 -2.22
C ARG A 113 -4.60 -21.51 -1.45
N LEU A 114 -5.28 -20.48 -0.99
CA LEU A 114 -6.58 -20.63 -0.38
C LEU A 114 -7.62 -20.98 -1.44
N GLN A 115 -8.52 -21.88 -1.08
CA GLN A 115 -9.65 -22.30 -1.88
C GLN A 115 -10.88 -22.35 -0.98
N VAL A 116 -12.01 -21.85 -1.46
CA VAL A 116 -13.29 -22.12 -0.81
C VAL A 116 -13.56 -23.62 -0.89
N ARG A 117 -14.06 -24.21 0.21
CA ARG A 117 -14.41 -25.63 0.24
C ARG A 117 -15.43 -25.96 -0.86
N ASP A 118 -15.39 -27.19 -1.32
CA ASP A 118 -16.32 -27.69 -2.32
C ASP A 118 -17.74 -27.72 -1.75
N SER A 119 -18.76 -27.72 -2.62
CA SER A 119 -20.17 -27.62 -2.22
C SER A 119 -20.61 -28.70 -1.22
N ASP A 120 -20.01 -29.90 -1.29
CA ASP A 120 -20.32 -31.01 -0.39
C ASP A 120 -19.68 -30.88 1.01
N ASP A 121 -18.62 -30.05 1.11
CA ASP A 121 -17.80 -29.88 2.32
C ASP A 121 -18.03 -28.53 3.02
N VAL A 122 -18.61 -27.55 2.32
CA VAL A 122 -18.85 -26.21 2.87
C VAL A 122 -20.10 -26.23 3.77
N PRO A 123 -20.00 -25.78 5.04
CA PRO A 123 -21.14 -25.76 5.93
C PRO A 123 -22.28 -24.88 5.39
N CYS A 124 -23.52 -25.31 5.61
CA CYS A 124 -24.68 -24.47 5.34
C CYS A 124 -24.75 -23.35 6.37
N ASP A 125 -24.21 -22.19 5.99
CA ASP A 125 -24.06 -21.04 6.87
C ASP A 125 -24.57 -19.77 6.20
N ARG A 126 -25.54 -19.10 6.83
CA ARG A 126 -26.24 -17.96 6.24
C ARG A 126 -25.35 -16.74 6.06
N ALA A 127 -24.44 -16.48 7.00
CA ALA A 127 -23.48 -15.38 6.90
C ALA A 127 -22.48 -15.62 5.76
N PHE A 128 -21.95 -16.84 5.65
CA PHE A 128 -21.07 -17.20 4.54
C PHE A 128 -21.77 -17.09 3.18
N GLN A 129 -23.01 -17.56 3.07
CA GLN A 129 -23.79 -17.45 1.83
C GLN A 129 -24.05 -15.99 1.43
N LEU A 130 -24.32 -15.12 2.40
CA LEU A 130 -24.51 -13.68 2.17
C LEU A 130 -23.23 -13.05 1.61
N VAL A 131 -22.09 -13.27 2.27
CA VAL A 131 -20.81 -12.70 1.85
C VAL A 131 -20.39 -13.26 0.48
N SER A 132 -20.57 -14.57 0.26
CA SER A 132 -20.23 -15.21 -1.02
C SER A 132 -21.05 -14.66 -2.18
N GLN A 133 -22.35 -14.39 -2.00
CA GLN A 133 -23.18 -13.75 -3.04
C GLN A 133 -22.77 -12.30 -3.30
N ILE A 134 -22.42 -11.54 -2.25
CA ILE A 134 -21.95 -10.15 -2.40
C ILE A 134 -20.61 -10.09 -3.14
N PHE A 135 -19.70 -11.02 -2.87
CA PHE A 135 -18.36 -11.05 -3.48
C PHE A 135 -18.28 -11.83 -4.79
N ASP A 136 -19.37 -12.47 -5.21
CA ASP A 136 -19.41 -13.40 -6.36
C ASP A 136 -18.36 -14.53 -6.24
N ILE A 137 -18.35 -15.18 -5.08
CA ILE A 137 -17.44 -16.30 -4.79
C ILE A 137 -18.23 -17.60 -4.73
N GLN A 138 -17.76 -18.61 -5.45
CA GLN A 138 -18.40 -19.91 -5.52
C GLN A 138 -17.63 -20.99 -4.72
N PRO A 139 -18.31 -22.03 -4.20
CA PRO A 139 -17.64 -23.20 -3.65
C PRO A 139 -16.63 -23.80 -4.63
N GLY A 140 -15.48 -24.27 -4.12
CA GLY A 140 -14.38 -24.79 -4.93
C GLY A 140 -13.54 -23.72 -5.66
N GLN A 141 -13.89 -22.44 -5.58
CA GLN A 141 -13.10 -21.36 -6.19
C GLN A 141 -11.78 -21.16 -5.45
N HIS A 142 -10.67 -21.08 -6.20
CA HIS A 142 -9.41 -20.59 -5.64
C HIS A 142 -9.51 -19.09 -5.39
N LEU A 143 -9.16 -18.70 -4.17
CA LEU A 143 -9.10 -17.29 -3.81
C LEU A 143 -7.83 -16.70 -4.40
N ALA A 144 -7.98 -15.57 -5.10
CA ALA A 144 -6.83 -14.78 -5.48
C ALA A 144 -6.14 -14.25 -4.22
N LEU A 145 -4.84 -13.98 -4.33
CA LEU A 145 -4.10 -13.45 -3.21
C LEU A 145 -4.70 -12.10 -2.77
N GLU A 146 -5.15 -11.28 -3.72
CA GLU A 146 -5.86 -10.00 -3.51
C GLU A 146 -7.33 -10.12 -3.03
N GLN A 147 -7.78 -11.25 -2.47
CA GLN A 147 -9.14 -11.40 -1.95
C GLN A 147 -9.20 -11.45 -0.41
N ASN A 148 -8.39 -10.63 0.22
CA ASN A 148 -8.34 -10.48 1.68
C ASN A 148 -9.66 -9.93 2.23
N GLU A 149 -10.28 -9.01 1.51
CA GLU A 149 -11.52 -8.33 1.82
C GLU A 149 -12.69 -9.34 1.93
N PHE A 150 -12.67 -10.42 1.15
CA PHE A 150 -13.67 -11.49 1.26
C PHE A 150 -13.57 -12.19 2.62
N LEU A 151 -12.35 -12.52 3.06
CA LEU A 151 -12.11 -13.17 4.34
C LEU A 151 -12.41 -12.21 5.50
N SER A 152 -12.00 -10.95 5.38
CA SER A 152 -12.33 -9.87 6.30
C SER A 152 -13.85 -9.67 6.44
N ALA A 153 -14.60 -9.72 5.33
CA ALA A 153 -16.06 -9.62 5.34
C ALA A 153 -16.72 -10.82 6.04
N ILE A 154 -16.20 -12.04 5.87
CA ILE A 154 -16.66 -13.20 6.65
C ILE A 154 -16.48 -12.94 8.14
N VAL A 155 -15.30 -12.48 8.56
CA VAL A 155 -15.00 -12.16 9.96
C VAL A 155 -15.96 -11.08 10.48
N ALA A 156 -16.15 -10.00 9.71
CA ALA A 156 -17.02 -8.88 10.07
C ALA A 156 -18.47 -9.34 10.28
N VAL A 157 -19.05 -10.02 9.28
CA VAL A 157 -20.44 -10.49 9.35
C VAL A 157 -20.61 -11.48 10.49
N LYS A 158 -19.64 -12.39 10.71
CA LYS A 158 -19.70 -13.37 11.81
C LYS A 158 -19.64 -12.75 13.19
N GLN A 159 -18.81 -11.73 13.40
CA GLN A 159 -18.70 -11.08 14.71
C GLN A 159 -19.89 -10.16 15.01
N MET A 160 -20.49 -9.59 13.96
CA MET A 160 -21.67 -8.71 14.05
C MET A 160 -23.00 -9.47 13.99
N GLU A 161 -22.98 -10.77 13.70
CA GLU A 161 -24.16 -11.63 13.71
C GLU A 161 -24.85 -11.60 15.08
N GLY A 162 -26.16 -11.34 15.08
CA GLY A 162 -26.97 -11.16 16.29
C GLY A 162 -26.83 -9.80 16.98
N LEU A 163 -25.96 -8.91 16.49
CA LEU A 163 -25.94 -7.49 16.86
C LEU A 163 -26.65 -6.64 15.80
N LEU A 164 -26.40 -6.92 14.52
CA LEU A 164 -26.97 -6.22 13.38
C LEU A 164 -28.07 -7.04 12.71
N SER A 165 -29.00 -6.35 12.05
CA SER A 165 -29.97 -6.94 11.14
C SER A 165 -29.30 -7.49 9.87
N TRP A 166 -29.99 -8.37 9.13
CA TRP A 166 -29.46 -8.93 7.89
C TRP A 166 -29.27 -7.85 6.80
N GLN A 167 -30.08 -6.79 6.82
CA GLN A 167 -29.92 -5.62 5.97
C GLN A 167 -28.59 -4.91 6.28
N GLU A 168 -28.34 -4.60 7.55
CA GLU A 168 -27.11 -3.92 7.98
C GLU A 168 -25.87 -4.78 7.72
N LEU A 169 -25.93 -6.09 7.96
CA LEU A 169 -24.85 -7.02 7.63
C LEU A 169 -24.54 -7.06 6.13
N ALA A 170 -25.58 -7.07 5.28
CA ALA A 170 -25.43 -7.01 3.83
C ALA A 170 -24.80 -5.69 3.37
N ALA A 171 -25.25 -4.56 3.91
CA ALA A 171 -24.70 -3.25 3.57
C ALA A 171 -23.24 -3.08 4.04
N MET A 172 -22.90 -3.58 5.24
CA MET A 172 -21.53 -3.60 5.74
C MET A 172 -20.62 -4.48 4.87
N ALA A 173 -21.06 -5.68 4.51
CA ALA A 173 -20.30 -6.57 3.63
C ALA A 173 -20.13 -5.97 2.21
N ALA A 174 -21.14 -5.27 1.69
CA ALA A 174 -21.05 -4.55 0.43
C ALA A 174 -20.00 -3.42 0.47
N CYS A 175 -19.88 -2.72 1.61
CA CYS A 175 -18.84 -1.72 1.79
C CYS A 175 -17.43 -2.33 1.78
N ILE A 176 -17.22 -3.46 2.47
CA ILE A 176 -15.94 -4.18 2.45
C ILE A 176 -15.65 -4.73 1.05
N GLU A 177 -16.66 -5.24 0.33
CA GLU A 177 -16.46 -5.70 -1.06
C GLU A 177 -15.96 -4.58 -1.97
N ALA A 178 -16.47 -3.37 -1.75
CA ALA A 178 -16.07 -2.23 -2.53
C ALA A 178 -14.62 -1.79 -2.28
N THR A 179 -13.99 -2.11 -1.14
CA THR A 179 -12.59 -1.75 -0.90
C THR A 179 -11.60 -2.54 -1.75
N ILE A 180 -11.99 -3.67 -2.37
CA ILE A 180 -11.13 -4.39 -3.32
C ILE A 180 -10.71 -3.43 -4.45
N PRO A 181 -9.44 -2.99 -4.52
CA PRO A 181 -9.08 -1.80 -5.29
C PRO A 181 -8.79 -2.13 -6.76
N PHE A 182 -8.77 -1.10 -7.61
CA PHE A 182 -8.29 -1.14 -9.00
C PHE A 182 -8.92 -2.17 -9.95
N ARG A 183 -10.14 -2.64 -9.64
CA ARG A 183 -10.86 -3.61 -10.47
C ARG A 183 -11.28 -2.99 -11.81
N PRO A 184 -10.94 -3.62 -12.95
CA PRO A 184 -11.42 -3.17 -14.24
C PRO A 184 -12.94 -3.41 -14.37
N PRO A 185 -13.61 -2.74 -15.32
CA PRO A 185 -14.97 -3.11 -15.71
C PRO A 185 -15.05 -4.57 -16.13
N SER A 186 -16.23 -5.19 -15.98
CA SER A 186 -16.48 -6.54 -16.46
C SER A 186 -16.32 -6.64 -17.99
N PRO A 187 -16.24 -7.85 -18.58
CA PRO A 187 -16.24 -8.02 -20.03
C PRO A 187 -17.45 -7.41 -20.74
N LEU A 188 -18.56 -7.17 -20.03
CA LEU A 188 -19.76 -6.50 -20.53
C LEU A 188 -19.73 -4.97 -20.37
N GLY A 189 -18.64 -4.42 -19.82
CA GLY A 189 -18.44 -2.99 -19.61
C GLY A 189 -19.00 -2.45 -18.29
N PHE A 190 -19.53 -3.30 -17.40
CA PHE A 190 -20.08 -2.85 -16.12
C PHE A 190 -18.98 -2.51 -15.13
N LYS A 191 -19.05 -1.33 -14.52
CA LYS A 191 -18.16 -0.91 -13.44
C LYS A 191 -18.38 -1.77 -12.19
N PRO A 192 -17.38 -1.87 -11.29
CA PRO A 192 -17.52 -2.64 -10.04
C PRO A 192 -18.76 -2.27 -9.20
N SER A 193 -19.10 -0.98 -9.11
CA SER A 193 -20.29 -0.51 -8.38
C SER A 193 -21.61 -0.93 -9.03
N GLU A 194 -21.65 -1.05 -10.36
CA GLU A 194 -22.83 -1.53 -11.09
C GLU A 194 -23.02 -3.05 -10.93
N GLN A 195 -21.90 -3.79 -10.91
CA GLN A 195 -21.91 -5.22 -10.61
C GLN A 195 -22.37 -5.48 -9.16
N LEU A 196 -21.90 -4.67 -8.21
CA LEU A 196 -22.35 -4.74 -6.82
C LEU A 196 -23.86 -4.44 -6.71
N HIS A 197 -24.36 -3.42 -7.41
CA HIS A 197 -25.79 -3.10 -7.47
C HIS A 197 -26.63 -4.31 -7.94
N TYR A 198 -26.24 -4.95 -9.05
CA TYR A 198 -26.92 -6.15 -9.54
C TYR A 198 -26.93 -7.30 -8.51
N ARG A 199 -25.78 -7.57 -7.88
CA ARG A 199 -25.66 -8.62 -6.87
C ARG A 199 -26.53 -8.32 -5.65
N LEU A 200 -26.66 -7.05 -5.23
CA LEU A 200 -27.55 -6.68 -4.13
C LEU A 200 -29.04 -6.84 -4.50
N GLN A 201 -29.43 -6.63 -5.76
CA GLN A 201 -30.79 -6.93 -6.23
C GLN A 201 -31.13 -8.43 -6.20
N GLU A 202 -30.16 -9.29 -6.53
CA GLU A 202 -30.29 -10.75 -6.36
C GLU A 202 -30.32 -11.15 -4.89
N LEU A 203 -29.38 -10.64 -4.09
CA LEU A 203 -29.28 -10.91 -2.66
C LEU A 203 -30.58 -10.53 -1.92
N ASN A 204 -31.15 -9.35 -2.23
CA ASN A 204 -32.39 -8.88 -1.62
C ASN A 204 -33.55 -9.87 -1.78
N ARG A 205 -33.65 -10.50 -2.98
CA ARG A 205 -34.65 -11.55 -3.26
C ARG A 205 -34.35 -12.85 -2.53
N ASN A 206 -33.09 -13.27 -2.53
CA ASN A 206 -32.67 -14.56 -1.95
C ASN A 206 -32.75 -14.55 -0.42
N PHE A 207 -32.44 -13.43 0.22
CA PHE A 207 -32.38 -13.28 1.67
C PHE A 207 -33.62 -12.63 2.28
N ASN A 208 -34.58 -12.19 1.44
CA ASN A 208 -35.74 -11.40 1.85
C ASN A 208 -35.32 -10.21 2.72
N LEU A 209 -34.40 -9.39 2.21
CA LEU A 209 -33.92 -8.20 2.94
C LEU A 209 -34.98 -7.08 2.97
N HIS A 210 -35.99 -7.16 2.11
CA HIS A 210 -37.09 -6.20 1.99
C HIS A 210 -36.64 -4.78 1.64
N TRP A 211 -35.48 -4.65 1.00
CA TRP A 211 -35.03 -3.39 0.43
C TRP A 211 -35.87 -3.03 -0.80
N ASP A 212 -36.21 -1.75 -0.91
CA ASP A 212 -36.62 -1.18 -2.18
C ASP A 212 -35.40 -0.73 -3.01
N GLU A 213 -35.64 -0.22 -4.21
CA GLU A 213 -34.56 0.23 -5.08
C GLU A 213 -33.75 1.41 -4.46
N PRO A 214 -34.38 2.44 -3.85
CA PRO A 214 -33.65 3.45 -3.07
C PRO A 214 -32.72 2.88 -2.00
N ASP A 215 -33.14 1.87 -1.23
CA ASP A 215 -32.31 1.23 -0.20
C ASP A 215 -31.07 0.55 -0.81
N ILE A 216 -31.24 -0.18 -1.92
CA ILE A 216 -30.13 -0.85 -2.63
C ILE A 216 -29.17 0.20 -3.18
N VAL A 217 -29.68 1.26 -3.80
CA VAL A 217 -28.86 2.36 -4.31
C VAL A 217 -28.03 2.99 -3.20
N GLU A 218 -28.64 3.24 -2.02
CA GLU A 218 -27.90 3.82 -0.89
C GLU A 218 -26.84 2.85 -0.34
N ALA A 219 -27.10 1.54 -0.30
CA ALA A 219 -26.09 0.56 0.09
C ALA A 219 -24.86 0.59 -0.85
N VAL A 220 -25.07 0.75 -2.17
CA VAL A 220 -23.97 0.90 -3.13
C VAL A 220 -23.26 2.25 -2.97
N ARG A 221 -24.00 3.33 -2.69
CA ARG A 221 -23.40 4.65 -2.44
C ARG A 221 -22.50 4.66 -1.21
N ARG A 222 -22.93 4.05 -0.09
CA ARG A 222 -22.08 3.79 1.08
C ARG A 222 -20.79 3.07 0.70
N ALA A 223 -20.93 2.00 -0.07
CA ALA A 223 -19.80 1.21 -0.51
C ALA A 223 -18.82 2.02 -1.38
N VAL A 224 -19.33 2.90 -2.25
CA VAL A 224 -18.49 3.84 -3.02
C VAL A 224 -17.79 4.86 -2.12
N ARG A 225 -18.44 5.39 -1.08
CA ARG A 225 -17.82 6.33 -0.13
C ARG A 225 -16.69 5.67 0.66
N VAL A 226 -16.88 4.43 1.13
CA VAL A 226 -15.82 3.68 1.83
C VAL A 226 -14.67 3.37 0.89
N ALA A 227 -14.95 2.85 -0.31
CA ALA A 227 -13.92 2.53 -1.30
C ALA A 227 -13.09 3.76 -1.71
N ASN A 228 -13.74 4.93 -1.86
CA ASN A 228 -13.03 6.16 -2.22
C ASN A 228 -12.18 6.71 -1.07
N ARG A 229 -12.61 6.53 0.19
CA ARG A 229 -11.82 6.90 1.37
C ARG A 229 -10.61 5.99 1.56
N ASP A 230 -10.76 4.69 1.31
CA ASP A 230 -9.67 3.72 1.37
C ASP A 230 -8.48 4.06 0.46
N VAL A 231 -8.76 4.65 -0.71
CA VAL A 231 -7.74 5.08 -1.67
C VAL A 231 -7.62 6.60 -1.81
N GLU A 232 -8.11 7.38 -0.82
CA GLU A 232 -8.17 8.84 -0.93
C GLU A 232 -6.80 9.50 -1.11
N ASN A 233 -5.75 8.85 -0.62
CA ASN A 233 -4.38 9.33 -0.70
C ASN A 233 -3.89 9.53 -2.14
N PHE A 234 -4.51 8.88 -3.13
CA PHE A 234 -4.23 9.12 -4.54
C PHE A 234 -4.59 10.55 -4.97
N ALA A 235 -5.54 11.20 -4.30
CA ALA A 235 -5.95 12.57 -4.55
C ALA A 235 -5.27 13.60 -3.63
N GLU A 236 -4.15 13.25 -2.99
CA GLU A 236 -3.36 14.22 -2.21
C GLU A 236 -2.91 15.41 -3.08
N PRO A 237 -3.05 16.67 -2.63
CA PRO A 237 -2.59 17.83 -3.38
C PRO A 237 -1.09 17.78 -3.73
N ASP A 238 -0.29 17.28 -2.81
CA ASP A 238 1.16 17.12 -2.94
C ASP A 238 1.53 15.65 -3.23
N ALA A 239 2.26 15.40 -4.32
CA ALA A 239 2.72 14.07 -4.67
C ALA A 239 3.67 13.46 -3.62
N SER A 240 4.36 14.30 -2.82
CA SER A 240 5.22 13.83 -1.74
C SER A 240 4.44 13.10 -0.65
N SER A 241 3.22 13.58 -0.33
CA SER A 241 2.30 12.95 0.63
C SER A 241 1.73 11.64 0.08
N PHE A 242 1.27 11.66 -1.18
CA PHE A 242 0.82 10.45 -1.89
C PHE A 242 1.86 9.32 -1.82
N LEU A 243 3.12 9.66 -2.10
CA LEU A 243 4.20 8.68 -2.16
C LEU A 243 4.64 8.14 -0.80
N ASN A 244 4.31 8.78 0.33
CA ASN A 244 4.56 8.20 1.64
C ASN A 244 3.84 6.86 1.78
N ASN A 245 2.57 6.83 1.39
CA ASN A 245 1.73 5.64 1.47
C ASN A 245 2.21 4.57 0.47
N THR A 246 2.59 4.99 -0.73
CA THR A 246 3.27 4.09 -1.68
C THR A 246 4.55 3.49 -1.09
N TRP A 247 5.33 4.26 -0.32
CA TRP A 247 6.57 3.76 0.28
C TRP A 247 6.33 2.81 1.45
N LYS A 248 5.23 2.96 2.19
CA LYS A 248 4.82 2.00 3.22
C LYS A 248 4.49 0.62 2.62
N LEU A 249 3.97 0.57 1.39
CA LEU A 249 3.68 -0.71 0.71
C LEU A 249 4.95 -1.49 0.29
N LEU A 250 6.11 -0.83 0.16
CA LEU A 250 7.35 -1.50 -0.26
C LEU A 250 7.80 -2.60 0.72
N PRO A 251 8.04 -2.33 2.01
CA PRO A 251 8.42 -3.36 2.98
C PRO A 251 7.29 -4.33 3.28
N GLU A 252 6.04 -3.87 3.17
CA GLU A 252 4.87 -4.72 3.35
C GLU A 252 4.78 -5.82 2.28
N THR A 253 5.03 -5.50 1.02
CA THR A 253 4.94 -6.47 -0.10
C THR A 253 6.28 -7.14 -0.45
N ASN A 254 7.37 -6.74 0.20
CA ASN A 254 8.72 -7.26 -0.06
C ASN A 254 9.43 -7.58 1.27
N PRO A 255 9.37 -8.84 1.74
CA PRO A 255 9.89 -9.24 3.05
C PRO A 255 11.37 -8.91 3.29
N PHE A 256 12.19 -8.88 2.25
CA PHE A 256 13.62 -8.53 2.36
C PHE A 256 13.88 -7.06 2.73
N LEU A 257 12.87 -6.18 2.62
CA LEU A 257 12.96 -4.80 3.11
C LEU A 257 12.46 -4.64 4.55
N ARG A 258 11.89 -5.70 5.15
CA ARG A 258 11.46 -5.71 6.56
C ARG A 258 12.71 -5.89 7.43
N GLY A 259 13.22 -4.79 8.01
CA GLY A 259 14.38 -4.77 8.89
C GLY A 259 15.58 -3.96 8.36
N SER A 260 16.43 -3.53 9.29
CA SER A 260 17.58 -2.68 9.00
C SER A 260 18.68 -3.44 8.23
N SER A 261 18.83 -3.13 6.94
CA SER A 261 20.10 -3.08 6.19
C SER A 261 20.74 -4.33 5.56
N THR A 262 19.98 -5.41 5.32
CA THR A 262 20.54 -6.64 4.71
C THR A 262 20.17 -6.89 3.25
N TYR A 263 19.39 -5.99 2.63
CA TYR A 263 18.98 -6.19 1.24
C TYR A 263 20.08 -5.83 0.24
N THR A 264 20.13 -6.58 -0.85
CA THR A 264 21.06 -6.36 -1.96
C THR A 264 20.57 -5.28 -2.92
N VAL A 265 21.47 -4.77 -3.77
CA VAL A 265 21.10 -3.81 -4.82
C VAL A 265 20.02 -4.39 -5.72
N SER A 266 20.15 -5.67 -6.12
CA SER A 266 19.16 -6.34 -6.95
C SER A 266 17.82 -6.49 -6.23
N GLN A 267 17.81 -6.85 -4.94
CA GLN A 267 16.57 -6.97 -4.16
C GLN A 267 15.80 -5.63 -4.10
N TYR A 268 16.50 -4.53 -3.81
CA TYR A 268 15.87 -3.20 -3.81
C TYR A 268 15.34 -2.82 -5.20
N ARG A 269 16.11 -3.08 -6.26
CA ARG A 269 15.61 -2.90 -7.63
C ARG A 269 14.33 -3.69 -7.87
N HIS A 270 14.29 -4.99 -7.53
CA HIS A 270 13.09 -5.80 -7.75
C HIS A 270 11.85 -5.22 -7.07
N ALA A 271 11.99 -4.69 -5.85
CA ALA A 271 10.90 -4.00 -5.16
C ALA A 271 10.44 -2.74 -5.93
N LEU A 272 11.38 -1.93 -6.42
CA LEU A 272 11.07 -0.76 -7.27
C LEU A 272 10.43 -1.14 -8.61
N GLU A 273 10.85 -2.25 -9.25
CA GLU A 273 10.26 -2.72 -10.51
C GLU A 273 8.82 -3.22 -10.33
N LYS A 274 8.54 -3.94 -9.23
CA LYS A 274 7.17 -4.33 -8.89
C LYS A 274 6.29 -3.08 -8.69
N MET A 275 6.76 -2.11 -7.90
CA MET A 275 6.03 -0.87 -7.66
C MET A 275 5.83 -0.05 -8.95
N THR A 276 6.83 -0.02 -9.82
CA THR A 276 6.74 0.63 -11.13
C THR A 276 5.73 -0.07 -12.04
N SER A 277 5.68 -1.39 -12.01
CA SER A 277 4.70 -2.18 -12.78
C SER A 277 3.28 -1.89 -12.28
N PHE A 278 3.09 -1.84 -10.96
CA PHE A 278 1.84 -1.43 -10.34
C PHE A 278 1.42 -0.02 -10.77
N MET A 279 2.29 0.98 -10.64
CA MET A 279 1.99 2.37 -11.04
C MET A 279 1.70 2.53 -12.54
N ASN A 280 2.31 1.71 -13.40
CA ASN A 280 2.03 1.71 -14.84
C ASN A 280 0.70 1.02 -15.19
N PHE A 281 0.20 0.12 -14.34
CA PHE A 281 -1.12 -0.48 -14.50
C PHE A 281 -2.24 0.48 -14.10
N LEU A 282 -2.01 1.34 -13.10
CA LEU A 282 -3.04 2.23 -12.57
C LEU A 282 -3.48 3.30 -13.57
N GLU A 283 -4.78 3.41 -13.77
CA GLU A 283 -5.42 4.54 -14.43
C GLU A 283 -6.32 5.26 -13.41
N PRO A 284 -6.45 6.60 -13.45
CA PRO A 284 -7.24 7.34 -12.46
C PRO A 284 -8.68 6.82 -12.30
N ILE A 285 -9.28 6.37 -13.41
CA ILE A 285 -10.63 5.80 -13.45
C ILE A 285 -10.77 4.45 -12.73
N LEU A 286 -9.65 3.74 -12.51
CA LEU A 286 -9.61 2.50 -11.73
C LEU A 286 -9.43 2.76 -10.23
N VAL A 287 -8.95 3.95 -9.86
CA VAL A 287 -8.74 4.35 -8.46
C VAL A 287 -10.07 4.75 -7.84
N PHE A 288 -10.69 5.81 -8.37
CA PHE A 288 -11.91 6.37 -7.79
C PHE A 288 -13.17 5.90 -8.50
N ARG A 289 -14.22 5.71 -7.71
CA ARG A 289 -15.53 5.24 -8.16
C ARG A 289 -16.57 6.34 -8.08
N GLN A 290 -17.52 6.24 -9.00
CA GLN A 290 -18.75 7.03 -8.98
C GLN A 290 -19.93 6.12 -9.32
N PHE A 291 -20.99 6.20 -8.52
CA PHE A 291 -22.24 5.48 -8.75
C PHE A 291 -23.43 6.40 -8.56
N GLN A 292 -24.27 6.52 -9.60
CA GLN A 292 -25.49 7.32 -9.59
C GLN A 292 -25.35 8.72 -8.93
N GLY A 293 -24.29 9.45 -9.31
CA GLY A 293 -24.04 10.80 -8.81
C GLY A 293 -23.32 10.90 -7.46
N GLU A 294 -22.89 9.79 -6.87
CA GLU A 294 -22.08 9.74 -5.65
C GLU A 294 -20.65 9.25 -5.97
N PRO A 295 -19.59 10.02 -5.67
CA PRO A 295 -19.64 11.42 -5.23
C PRO A 295 -20.14 12.34 -6.35
N PRO A 296 -20.49 13.60 -6.05
CA PRO A 296 -20.89 14.57 -7.07
C PRO A 296 -19.85 14.67 -8.20
N THR A 297 -20.31 14.78 -9.45
CA THR A 297 -19.43 14.71 -10.63
C THR A 297 -18.28 15.71 -10.61
N ALA A 298 -18.48 16.93 -10.08
CA ALA A 298 -17.41 17.91 -9.95
C ALA A 298 -16.28 17.42 -9.02
N LEU A 299 -16.64 16.86 -7.87
CA LEU A 299 -15.68 16.28 -6.92
C LEU A 299 -14.99 15.06 -7.54
N TYR A 300 -15.75 14.18 -8.19
CA TYR A 300 -15.19 13.01 -8.87
C TYR A 300 -14.13 13.40 -9.92
N GLN A 301 -14.41 14.38 -10.77
CA GLN A 301 -13.45 14.86 -11.77
C GLN A 301 -12.20 15.48 -11.14
N GLN A 302 -12.34 16.21 -10.03
CA GLN A 302 -11.20 16.74 -9.28
C GLN A 302 -10.32 15.60 -8.73
N MET A 303 -10.94 14.57 -8.14
CA MET A 303 -10.22 13.39 -7.63
C MET A 303 -9.45 12.67 -8.75
N LEU A 304 -10.08 12.49 -9.93
CA LEU A 304 -9.43 11.89 -11.11
C LEU A 304 -8.26 12.73 -11.62
N GLN A 305 -8.42 14.06 -11.68
CA GLN A 305 -7.35 14.95 -12.11
C GLN A 305 -6.14 14.87 -11.17
N GLN A 306 -6.39 14.89 -9.87
CA GLN A 306 -5.34 14.85 -8.85
C GLN A 306 -4.63 13.48 -8.82
N ALA A 307 -5.39 12.39 -8.90
CA ALA A 307 -4.81 11.05 -9.07
C ALA A 307 -3.99 10.93 -10.35
N GLY A 308 -4.48 11.46 -11.47
CA GLY A 308 -3.75 11.49 -12.73
C GLY A 308 -2.41 12.22 -12.63
N LYS A 309 -2.38 13.37 -11.96
CA LYS A 309 -1.15 14.11 -11.68
C LYS A 309 -0.20 13.27 -10.83
N ASN A 310 -0.66 12.76 -9.69
CA ASN A 310 0.14 12.01 -8.72
C ASN A 310 0.70 10.70 -9.31
N ILE A 311 -0.10 9.94 -10.05
CA ILE A 311 0.34 8.74 -10.77
C ILE A 311 1.41 9.10 -11.80
N THR A 312 1.24 10.20 -12.54
CA THR A 312 2.23 10.63 -13.54
C THR A 312 3.56 11.03 -12.89
N VAL A 313 3.51 11.81 -11.79
CA VAL A 313 4.70 12.15 -10.99
C VAL A 313 5.38 10.89 -10.48
N ALA A 314 4.63 9.94 -9.91
CA ALA A 314 5.18 8.69 -9.38
C ALA A 314 5.81 7.81 -10.46
N ARG A 315 5.19 7.69 -11.65
CA ARG A 315 5.75 6.96 -12.80
C ARG A 315 7.10 7.55 -13.21
N LEU A 316 7.20 8.89 -13.30
CA LEU A 316 8.45 9.56 -13.65
C LEU A 316 9.50 9.39 -12.54
N TYR A 317 9.13 9.65 -11.29
CA TYR A 317 9.97 9.49 -10.10
C TYR A 317 10.58 8.07 -10.00
N LEU A 318 9.75 7.03 -10.11
CA LEU A 318 10.18 5.64 -10.06
C LEU A 318 11.07 5.28 -11.26
N SER A 319 10.77 5.79 -12.45
CA SER A 319 11.59 5.54 -13.65
C SER A 319 13.01 6.10 -13.47
N VAL A 320 13.16 7.30 -12.93
CA VAL A 320 14.50 7.86 -12.65
C VAL A 320 15.21 7.06 -11.56
N LYS A 321 14.52 6.67 -10.47
CA LYS A 321 15.11 5.82 -9.43
C LYS A 321 15.55 4.46 -9.98
N LEU A 322 14.81 3.88 -10.92
CA LEU A 322 15.17 2.62 -11.57
C LEU A 322 16.43 2.75 -12.44
N VAL A 323 16.62 3.86 -13.16
CA VAL A 323 17.88 4.10 -13.88
C VAL A 323 19.04 4.26 -12.90
N ALA A 324 18.84 5.00 -11.81
CA ALA A 324 19.85 5.18 -10.77
C ALA A 324 20.28 3.83 -10.15
N ILE A 325 19.32 2.97 -9.79
CA ILE A 325 19.64 1.66 -9.20
C ILE A 325 20.24 0.70 -10.25
N ALA A 326 19.88 0.82 -11.53
CA ALA A 326 20.51 0.03 -12.60
C ALA A 326 22.02 0.29 -12.72
N ILE A 327 22.43 1.56 -12.58
CA ILE A 327 23.85 1.95 -12.59
C ILE A 327 24.55 1.33 -11.38
N LEU A 328 23.96 1.44 -10.18
CA LEU A 328 24.52 0.84 -8.97
C LEU A 328 24.60 -0.68 -9.04
N GLU A 329 23.57 -1.36 -9.55
CA GLU A 329 23.55 -2.81 -9.70
C GLU A 329 24.62 -3.26 -10.69
N SER A 330 24.72 -2.59 -11.84
CA SER A 330 25.74 -2.90 -12.84
C SER A 330 27.15 -2.69 -12.32
N LEU A 331 27.38 -1.65 -11.50
CA LEU A 331 28.67 -1.43 -10.85
C LEU A 331 28.94 -2.47 -9.75
N SER A 332 27.93 -2.88 -8.98
CA SER A 332 28.10 -3.94 -7.96
C SER A 332 28.57 -5.26 -8.55
N LEU A 333 28.07 -5.60 -9.74
CA LEU A 333 28.45 -6.83 -10.44
C LEU A 333 29.92 -6.84 -10.87
N ARG A 334 30.60 -5.68 -10.88
CA ARG A 334 32.06 -5.60 -11.11
C ARG A 334 32.87 -5.83 -9.83
N LEU A 335 32.27 -5.66 -8.65
CA LEU A 335 32.91 -5.87 -7.35
C LEU A 335 32.78 -7.32 -6.87
N GLY A 336 31.83 -8.08 -7.40
CA GLY A 336 31.53 -9.46 -7.01
C GLY A 336 30.11 -9.85 -7.41
N SER A 337 29.53 -10.83 -6.72
CA SER A 337 28.07 -11.10 -6.78
C SER A 337 27.27 -9.93 -6.22
N ASP A 338 25.96 -9.91 -6.46
CA ASP A 338 25.00 -8.94 -5.92
C ASP A 338 25.27 -8.58 -4.44
N VAL A 339 25.77 -7.35 -4.20
CA VAL A 339 26.24 -6.89 -2.88
C VAL A 339 25.14 -6.16 -2.13
N PRO A 340 25.21 -6.04 -0.78
CA PRO A 340 24.33 -5.17 -0.02
C PRO A 340 24.37 -3.74 -0.54
N LEU A 341 23.21 -3.08 -0.70
CA LEU A 341 23.16 -1.70 -1.21
C LEU A 341 24.01 -0.75 -0.36
N THR A 342 23.96 -0.94 0.95
CA THR A 342 24.75 -0.20 1.94
C THR A 342 26.25 -0.30 1.73
N SER A 343 26.75 -1.36 1.09
CA SER A 343 28.18 -1.47 0.74
C SER A 343 28.62 -0.44 -0.29
N LEU A 344 27.71 0.02 -1.16
CA LEU A 344 28.01 1.01 -2.19
C LEU A 344 27.78 2.45 -1.72
N VAL A 345 26.69 2.67 -0.97
CA VAL A 345 26.19 4.02 -0.70
C VAL A 345 26.44 4.49 0.72
N GLY A 346 26.86 3.64 1.67
CA GLY A 346 27.10 4.06 3.06
C GLY A 346 26.29 3.29 4.08
N GLN A 347 26.63 3.49 5.36
CA GLN A 347 26.06 2.72 6.47
C GLN A 347 24.57 3.01 6.70
N CYS A 348 23.85 1.95 7.03
CA CYS A 348 22.68 2.04 7.91
C CYS A 348 23.15 1.75 9.32
N THR A 349 22.79 2.60 10.27
CA THR A 349 22.76 2.21 11.68
C THR A 349 21.54 1.30 11.92
N PRO A 350 21.53 0.46 12.98
CA PRO A 350 20.39 -0.41 13.30
C PRO A 350 19.06 0.36 13.40
N ASP A 351 19.11 1.63 13.81
CA ASP A 351 17.94 2.47 14.07
C ASP A 351 17.70 3.53 12.97
N SER A 352 18.60 3.69 11.99
CA SER A 352 18.43 4.67 10.91
C SER A 352 19.36 4.48 9.71
N VAL A 353 18.85 4.79 8.52
CA VAL A 353 19.63 4.84 7.28
C VAL A 353 20.24 6.24 7.11
N ASP A 354 21.53 6.41 7.41
CA ASP A 354 22.24 7.69 7.18
C ASP A 354 23.04 7.65 5.87
N LEU A 355 22.35 7.97 4.76
CA LEU A 355 22.98 8.17 3.45
C LEU A 355 23.34 9.65 3.19
N SER A 356 23.35 10.53 4.21
CA SER A 356 23.78 11.92 4.02
C SER A 356 25.24 12.00 3.56
N ALA A 357 26.08 11.06 4.02
CA ALA A 357 27.45 10.88 3.55
C ALA A 357 27.52 10.53 2.05
N TRP A 358 26.54 9.78 1.51
CA TRP A 358 26.45 9.49 0.07
C TRP A 358 26.22 10.75 -0.74
N GLN A 359 25.26 11.58 -0.31
CA GLN A 359 24.93 12.83 -1.00
C GLN A 359 26.13 13.78 -1.04
N ALA A 360 26.94 13.82 0.01
CA ALA A 360 28.16 14.63 0.06
C ALA A 360 29.29 14.13 -0.85
N ARG A 361 29.26 12.86 -1.27
CA ARG A 361 30.30 12.26 -2.14
C ARG A 361 30.05 12.46 -3.62
N LEU A 362 28.80 12.67 -4.02
CA LEU A 362 28.44 13.06 -5.39
C LEU A 362 28.97 14.49 -5.68
N PRO A 363 29.42 14.77 -6.91
CA PRO A 363 29.94 16.08 -7.25
C PRO A 363 28.83 17.14 -7.18
N LYS A 364 29.17 18.32 -6.67
CA LYS A 364 28.32 19.51 -6.82
C LYS A 364 28.36 19.91 -8.29
N ILE A 365 27.20 19.94 -8.92
CA ILE A 365 27.04 20.34 -10.32
C ILE A 365 26.18 21.60 -10.41
N GLU A 366 26.55 22.49 -11.32
CA GLU A 366 25.63 23.50 -11.80
C GLU A 366 24.53 22.78 -12.59
N PRO A 367 23.24 23.02 -12.30
CA PRO A 367 22.13 22.43 -13.04
C PRO A 367 22.30 22.67 -14.55
N GLN A 368 22.36 21.60 -15.34
CA GLN A 368 22.36 21.68 -16.81
C GLN A 368 20.97 21.49 -17.40
N TYR A 369 19.98 21.31 -16.52
CA TYR A 369 18.61 21.01 -16.88
C TYR A 369 17.65 21.86 -16.06
N ASP A 370 16.77 22.55 -16.77
CA ASP A 370 15.60 23.19 -16.21
C ASP A 370 14.35 22.35 -16.55
N PRO A 371 13.49 22.02 -15.56
CA PRO A 371 12.24 21.34 -15.81
C PRO A 371 11.37 22.06 -16.84
N GLN A 372 10.87 21.32 -17.83
CA GLN A 372 10.06 21.84 -18.93
C GLN A 372 8.56 21.82 -18.62
N THR A 373 8.14 21.03 -17.63
CA THR A 373 6.74 20.91 -17.22
C THR A 373 6.57 20.99 -15.71
N ALA A 374 5.35 21.26 -15.25
CA ALA A 374 5.02 21.23 -13.82
C ALA A 374 5.27 19.85 -13.18
N ILE A 375 4.98 18.77 -13.92
CA ILE A 375 5.24 17.39 -13.48
C ILE A 375 6.74 17.15 -13.28
N GLU A 376 7.57 17.62 -14.21
CA GLU A 376 9.02 17.51 -14.07
C GLU A 376 9.56 18.35 -12.92
N ALA A 377 9.02 19.55 -12.72
CA ALA A 377 9.43 20.42 -11.62
C ALA A 377 9.11 19.78 -10.26
N GLU A 378 7.88 19.28 -10.09
CA GLU A 378 7.45 18.56 -8.89
C GLU A 378 8.26 17.26 -8.69
N THR A 379 8.52 16.51 -9.75
CA THR A 379 9.33 15.28 -9.69
C THR A 379 10.78 15.58 -9.29
N LEU A 380 11.40 16.62 -9.87
CA LEU A 380 12.77 17.01 -9.52
C LEU A 380 12.86 17.50 -8.07
N GLN A 381 11.89 18.29 -7.61
CA GLN A 381 11.80 18.72 -6.22
C GLN A 381 11.70 17.52 -5.28
N LEU A 382 10.84 16.55 -5.61
CA LEU A 382 10.67 15.33 -4.84
C LEU A 382 11.94 14.46 -4.82
N LEU A 383 12.67 14.34 -5.94
CA LEU A 383 13.95 13.63 -5.99
C LEU A 383 15.00 14.33 -5.10
N ALA A 384 15.05 15.66 -5.13
CA ALA A 384 16.06 16.45 -4.43
C ALA A 384 15.80 16.57 -2.91
N VAL A 385 14.57 16.94 -2.54
CA VAL A 385 14.15 17.23 -1.16
C VAL A 385 13.66 15.97 -0.45
N GLY A 386 12.95 15.11 -1.18
CA GLY A 386 12.41 13.86 -0.69
C GLY A 386 10.94 13.91 -0.30
N ARG A 387 10.43 12.74 0.08
CA ARG A 387 9.09 12.56 0.65
C ARG A 387 8.95 13.28 1.99
N THR A 388 7.71 13.54 2.43
CA THR A 388 7.43 14.17 3.73
C THR A 388 7.66 13.25 4.92
N GLN A 389 7.63 11.93 4.73
CA GLN A 389 7.98 10.94 5.76
C GLN A 389 9.26 10.16 5.40
N THR A 390 10.00 9.76 6.44
CA THR A 390 11.16 8.86 6.33
C THR A 390 10.71 7.40 6.37
N SER A 391 11.56 6.50 5.87
CA SER A 391 11.35 5.06 5.94
C SER A 391 12.56 4.41 6.60
N GLU A 392 12.37 3.32 7.33
CA GLU A 392 13.47 2.65 8.06
C GLU A 392 14.48 1.95 7.13
N PHE A 393 14.10 1.73 5.87
CA PHE A 393 14.91 0.98 4.90
C PHE A 393 15.48 1.86 3.77
N ASP A 394 15.09 3.14 3.65
CA ASP A 394 15.48 4.04 2.56
C ASP A 394 15.52 5.51 3.04
N ILE A 395 16.34 6.33 2.39
CA ILE A 395 16.29 7.79 2.59
C ILE A 395 15.08 8.41 1.88
N ARG A 396 14.63 9.57 2.39
CA ARG A 396 13.47 10.27 1.83
C ARG A 396 13.72 10.85 0.44
N ASN A 397 14.94 11.30 0.14
CA ASN A 397 15.33 11.88 -1.14
C ASN A 397 16.07 10.85 -2.00
N SER A 398 16.53 11.22 -3.19
CA SER A 398 17.20 10.28 -4.11
C SER A 398 18.41 10.95 -4.79
N PRO A 399 19.53 11.13 -4.07
CA PRO A 399 20.66 11.94 -4.51
C PRO A 399 21.22 11.55 -5.88
N LEU A 400 21.39 10.25 -6.14
CA LEU A 400 21.88 9.77 -7.45
C LEU A 400 20.86 10.06 -8.56
N ALA A 401 19.58 9.84 -8.31
CA ALA A 401 18.53 10.12 -9.28
C ALA A 401 18.44 11.63 -9.59
N THR A 402 18.55 12.49 -8.56
CA THR A 402 18.65 13.95 -8.71
C THR A 402 19.87 14.33 -9.55
N PHE A 403 21.04 13.77 -9.25
CA PHE A 403 22.27 14.01 -10.00
C PHE A 403 22.13 13.65 -11.49
N LEU A 404 21.50 12.51 -11.80
CA LEU A 404 21.25 12.09 -13.18
C LEU A 404 20.35 13.08 -13.93
N VAL A 405 19.25 13.52 -13.32
CA VAL A 405 18.33 14.48 -13.95
C VAL A 405 18.99 15.83 -14.15
N LEU A 406 19.74 16.34 -13.17
CA LEU A 406 20.43 17.62 -13.30
C LEU A 406 21.52 17.63 -14.38
N CYS A 407 22.13 16.47 -14.68
CA CYS A 407 23.12 16.33 -15.77
C CYS A 407 22.48 16.08 -17.14
N LEU A 408 21.44 15.25 -17.22
CA LEU A 408 20.93 14.71 -18.48
C LEU A 408 19.57 15.27 -18.91
N GLY A 409 18.75 15.69 -17.95
CA GLY A 409 17.32 15.94 -18.13
C GLY A 409 16.48 14.66 -18.17
N PHE A 410 15.17 14.81 -17.96
CA PHE A 410 14.24 13.67 -17.91
C PHE A 410 14.19 12.88 -19.22
N GLU A 411 14.20 13.53 -20.38
CA GLU A 411 14.12 12.85 -21.69
C GLU A 411 15.26 11.83 -21.88
N LYS A 412 16.49 12.21 -21.57
CA LYS A 412 17.65 11.32 -21.70
C LYS A 412 17.63 10.19 -20.67
N VAL A 413 17.21 10.48 -19.43
CA VAL A 413 17.03 9.44 -18.40
C VAL A 413 15.95 8.43 -18.82
N SER A 414 14.83 8.90 -19.38
CA SER A 414 13.78 8.02 -19.90
C SER A 414 14.30 7.10 -21.02
N LYS A 415 15.18 7.57 -21.91
CA LYS A 415 15.83 6.71 -22.92
C LYS A 415 16.74 5.66 -22.30
N LEU A 416 17.42 5.97 -21.21
CA LEU A 416 18.24 5.00 -20.46
C LEU A 416 17.36 3.95 -19.77
N MET A 417 16.13 4.28 -19.40
CA MET A 417 15.21 3.33 -18.77
C MET A 417 14.92 2.11 -19.65
N ASP A 418 14.82 2.26 -20.97
CA ASP A 418 14.63 1.12 -21.88
C ASP A 418 15.85 0.19 -21.91
N LYS A 419 17.05 0.76 -21.77
CA LYS A 419 18.30 -0.01 -21.63
C LYS A 419 18.36 -0.69 -20.26
N ALA A 420 17.95 -0.01 -19.19
CA ALA A 420 17.87 -0.58 -17.85
C ALA A 420 16.91 -1.79 -17.83
N LYS A 421 15.72 -1.68 -18.42
CA LYS A 421 14.79 -2.82 -18.58
C LYS A 421 15.41 -3.98 -19.34
N SER A 422 16.18 -3.71 -20.39
CA SER A 422 16.88 -4.74 -21.16
C SER A 422 17.93 -5.45 -20.30
N PHE A 423 18.62 -4.71 -19.43
CA PHE A 423 19.57 -5.27 -18.46
C PHE A 423 18.86 -6.12 -17.41
N PHE A 424 17.77 -5.64 -16.81
CA PHE A 424 17.00 -6.38 -15.80
C PHE A 424 16.43 -7.71 -16.34
N GLN A 425 16.09 -7.74 -17.63
CA GLN A 425 15.63 -8.93 -18.34
C GLN A 425 16.75 -9.87 -18.79
N GLY A 426 18.02 -9.55 -18.49
CA GLY A 426 19.19 -10.33 -18.91
C GLY A 426 19.47 -10.30 -20.42
N LYS A 427 18.86 -9.37 -21.16
CA LYS A 427 19.06 -9.23 -22.62
C LYS A 427 20.38 -8.56 -22.97
N ILE A 428 20.90 -7.74 -22.07
CA ILE A 428 22.23 -7.14 -22.16
C ILE A 428 22.97 -7.35 -20.83
N THR A 429 24.30 -7.41 -20.89
CA THR A 429 25.15 -7.52 -19.69
C THR A 429 25.26 -6.18 -18.95
N ALA A 430 25.72 -6.22 -17.70
CA ALA A 430 26.03 -5.02 -16.92
C ALA A 430 26.99 -4.08 -17.67
N ASP A 431 28.09 -4.59 -18.23
CA ASP A 431 29.04 -3.78 -19.00
C ASP A 431 28.41 -3.18 -20.26
N GLN A 432 27.54 -3.93 -20.95
CA GLN A 432 26.81 -3.41 -22.11
C GLN A 432 25.87 -2.26 -21.71
N PHE A 433 25.21 -2.34 -20.56
CA PHE A 433 24.39 -1.25 -20.03
C PHE A 433 25.24 -0.03 -19.61
N LEU A 434 26.34 -0.24 -18.89
CA LEU A 434 27.25 0.84 -18.48
C LEU A 434 27.82 1.59 -19.69
N ASN A 435 28.11 0.88 -20.80
CA ASN A 435 28.56 1.49 -22.06
C ASN A 435 27.49 2.37 -22.76
N GLN A 436 26.22 2.30 -22.34
CA GLN A 436 25.17 3.22 -22.80
C GLN A 436 25.07 4.49 -21.94
N CYS A 437 25.68 4.50 -20.76
CA CYS A 437 25.65 5.65 -19.85
C CYS A 437 26.65 6.71 -20.30
N ASP A 438 26.38 7.97 -19.94
CA ASP A 438 27.33 9.07 -20.16
C ASP A 438 28.63 8.81 -19.37
N GLU A 439 29.77 8.87 -20.05
CA GLU A 439 31.09 8.53 -19.49
C GLU A 439 31.45 9.41 -18.29
N ARG A 440 31.09 10.70 -18.34
CA ARG A 440 31.33 11.63 -17.23
C ARG A 440 30.51 11.23 -16.01
N ILE A 441 29.23 10.92 -16.19
CA ILE A 441 28.36 10.47 -15.10
C ILE A 441 28.89 9.18 -14.48
N LEU A 442 29.22 8.19 -15.32
CA LEU A 442 29.73 6.90 -14.84
C LEU A 442 31.02 7.08 -14.03
N LYS A 443 31.93 7.94 -14.49
CA LYS A 443 33.17 8.28 -13.78
C LYS A 443 32.89 8.90 -12.41
N GLU A 444 32.01 9.90 -12.34
CA GLU A 444 31.68 10.59 -11.09
C GLU A 444 31.00 9.65 -10.08
N VAL A 445 30.06 8.82 -10.53
CA VAL A 445 29.38 7.82 -9.68
C VAL A 445 30.39 6.79 -9.18
N THR A 446 31.26 6.28 -10.06
CA THR A 446 32.32 5.34 -9.67
C THR A 446 33.26 5.96 -8.64
N MET A 447 33.67 7.22 -8.83
CA MET A 447 34.49 7.94 -7.86
C MET A 447 33.80 8.11 -6.50
N ALA A 448 32.49 8.37 -6.48
CA ALA A 448 31.73 8.46 -5.24
C ALA A 448 31.69 7.12 -4.48
N ILE A 449 31.52 6.00 -5.20
CA ILE A 449 31.58 4.64 -4.63
C ILE A 449 33.00 4.35 -4.10
N LEU A 450 34.05 4.67 -4.85
CA LEU A 450 35.44 4.45 -4.41
C LEU A 450 35.76 5.18 -3.11
N LYS A 451 35.28 6.42 -2.93
CA LYS A 451 35.43 7.17 -1.67
C LYS A 451 34.75 6.49 -0.47
N GLU A 452 33.62 5.80 -0.68
CA GLU A 452 32.99 5.00 0.37
C GLU A 452 33.86 3.79 0.75
N PHE A 453 34.43 3.09 -0.24
CA PHE A 453 35.35 1.99 0.03
C PHE A 453 36.66 2.44 0.72
N GLU A 454 37.20 3.59 0.34
CA GLU A 454 38.34 4.22 1.00
C GLU A 454 38.00 4.53 2.46
N SER A 455 36.84 5.13 2.74
CA SER A 455 36.36 5.41 4.09
C SER A 455 36.28 4.15 4.95
N ARG A 456 35.79 3.04 4.40
CA ARG A 456 35.73 1.74 5.11
C ARG A 456 37.11 1.15 5.35
N THR A 457 37.99 1.26 4.37
CA THR A 457 39.37 0.78 4.48
C THR A 457 40.12 1.56 5.55
N SER A 458 39.96 2.89 5.62
CA SER A 458 40.52 3.72 6.68
C SER A 458 40.02 3.30 8.07
N ALA A 459 38.71 3.08 8.24
CA ALA A 459 38.15 2.63 9.52
C ALA A 459 38.70 1.26 9.98
N LEU A 460 38.93 0.32 9.05
CA LEU A 460 39.56 -0.96 9.36
C LEU A 460 41.05 -0.81 9.73
N MET A 461 41.76 0.11 9.10
CA MET A 461 43.17 0.38 9.39
C MET A 461 43.37 1.09 10.75
N GLU A 462 42.41 1.90 11.20
CA GLU A 462 42.45 2.54 12.52
C GLU A 462 42.44 1.50 13.66
N LEU A 463 41.65 0.43 13.54
CA LEU A 463 41.64 -0.69 14.49
C LEU A 463 42.99 -1.42 14.60
N GLN A 464 43.78 -1.45 13.52
CA GLN A 464 45.12 -2.04 13.54
C GLN A 464 46.16 -1.16 14.25
N ARG A 465 45.92 0.16 14.35
CA ARG A 465 46.82 1.09 15.05
C ARG A 465 46.55 1.13 16.57
N ASP A 466 45.32 0.86 16.98
CA ASP A 466 44.90 0.85 18.39
C ASP A 466 45.03 -0.52 19.06
N SER A 467 45.50 -1.54 18.35
CA SER A 467 45.90 -2.82 18.95
C SER A 467 47.24 -2.62 19.69
N PRO A 468 47.30 -2.79 21.03
CA PRO A 468 48.57 -2.67 21.75
C PRO A 468 49.52 -3.73 21.21
N THR A 469 50.68 -3.30 20.73
CA THR A 469 51.80 -4.18 20.42
C THR A 469 52.10 -5.03 21.66
N SER A 470 51.80 -6.33 21.59
CA SER A 470 52.21 -7.33 22.58
C SER A 470 53.72 -7.52 22.61
#